data_AF-A0A959XSC4-F1
#
_entry.id   AF-A0A959XSC4-F1
#
_cell.length_a   1.000
_cell.length_b   1.000
_cell.length_c   1.000
_cell.angle_alpha   90.00
_cell.angle_beta   90.00
_cell.angle_gamma   90.00
#
_symmetry.space_group_name_H-M   'P 1'
#
loop_
_entity.id
_entity.type
_entity.pdbx_description
1 polymer ?
#
loop_
_entity_poly.entity_id
_entity_poly.type
_entity_poly.pdbx_seq_one_letter_code
_entity_poly.pdbx_strand_id
1 'polypeptide(L)'
;MLRQFRFALIASSLLVPSGTHAQDTKGQFVPALVGFYNIENLFDTLDTPGVNDEEFSSTGSKQWGTERYYRKLDQNAHVIAEMGKDLHP
;
A
#
# COMPACT_ATOMS: atom_id res chain seq x y z
N MET A 1 -6.99 76.04 -1.66
CA MET A 1 -5.97 75.03 -1.27
C MET A 1 -6.53 73.79 -0.54
N LEU A 2 -7.83 73.46 -0.60
CA LEU A 2 -8.41 72.35 0.19
C LEU A 2 -9.10 71.23 -0.62
N ARG A 3 -8.97 71.23 -1.96
CA ARG A 3 -9.50 70.15 -2.84
C ARG A 3 -8.47 69.11 -3.23
N GLN A 4 -7.18 69.43 -3.12
CA GLN A 4 -6.06 68.57 -3.51
C GLN A 4 -5.75 67.52 -2.42
N PHE A 5 -6.07 67.82 -1.16
CA PHE A 5 -5.89 66.91 -0.03
C PHE A 5 -6.93 65.78 0.06
N ARG A 6 -8.11 65.95 -0.56
CA ARG A 6 -9.15 64.91 -0.56
C ARG A 6 -8.84 63.74 -1.50
N PHE A 7 -8.06 63.98 -2.56
CA PHE A 7 -7.62 62.93 -3.48
C PHE A 7 -6.46 62.11 -2.93
N ALA A 8 -5.61 62.69 -2.08
CA ALA A 8 -4.47 62.00 -1.48
C ALA A 8 -4.88 60.92 -0.46
N LEU A 9 -6.02 61.09 0.22
CA LEU A 9 -6.50 60.11 1.22
C LEU A 9 -7.17 58.88 0.59
N ILE A 10 -7.76 59.00 -0.61
CA ILE A 10 -8.42 57.89 -1.32
C ILE A 10 -7.39 57.05 -2.10
N ALA A 11 -6.27 57.65 -2.50
CA ALA A 11 -5.19 56.93 -3.19
C ALA A 11 -4.36 56.04 -2.25
N SER A 12 -4.33 56.34 -0.95
CA SER A 12 -3.53 55.57 0.02
C SER A 12 -4.21 54.28 0.51
N SER A 13 -5.50 54.07 0.24
CA SER A 13 -6.26 52.90 0.70
C SER A 13 -6.26 51.70 -0.25
N LEU A 14 -5.48 51.73 -1.34
CA LEU A 14 -5.60 50.76 -2.44
C LEU A 14 -4.40 49.83 -2.64
N LEU A 15 -3.43 49.79 -1.72
CA LEU A 15 -2.27 48.92 -1.86
C LEU A 15 -1.96 48.13 -0.58
N VAL A 16 -2.91 47.31 -0.14
CA VAL A 16 -2.59 46.16 0.72
C VAL A 16 -2.53 44.94 -0.19
N PRO A 17 -1.34 44.46 -0.60
CA PRO A 17 -1.24 43.18 -1.28
C PRO A 17 -1.62 42.12 -0.24
N SER A 18 -2.87 41.67 -0.31
CA SER A 18 -3.28 40.47 0.40
C SER A 18 -2.50 39.33 -0.22
N GLY A 19 -1.48 38.84 0.48
CA GLY A 19 -0.71 37.68 0.06
C GLY A 19 -1.68 36.52 -0.13
N THR A 20 -1.91 36.10 -1.38
CA THR A 20 -2.63 34.87 -1.65
C THR A 20 -1.73 33.72 -1.24
N HIS A 21 -1.95 33.18 -0.06
CA HIS A 21 -1.38 31.90 0.31
C HIS A 21 -2.10 30.84 -0.52
N ALA A 22 -1.45 30.34 -1.58
CA ALA A 22 -1.87 29.07 -2.15
C ALA A 22 -1.68 28.01 -1.06
N GLN A 23 -2.76 27.34 -0.64
CA GLN A 23 -2.63 26.17 0.22
C GLN A 23 -1.95 25.10 -0.61
N ASP A 24 -0.66 24.84 -0.34
CA ASP A 24 0.03 23.64 -0.80
C ASP A 24 -0.66 22.46 -0.12
N THR A 25 -1.76 22.02 -0.73
CA THR A 25 -2.54 20.89 -0.26
C THR A 25 -1.82 19.64 -0.74
N LYS A 26 -0.59 19.44 -0.27
CA LYS A 26 -0.05 18.09 -0.13
C LYS A 26 -0.87 17.44 0.97
N GLY A 27 -2.11 17.09 0.64
CA GLY A 27 -2.91 16.22 1.46
C GLY A 27 -2.03 15.02 1.78
N GLN A 28 -1.78 14.78 3.05
CA GLN A 28 -1.06 13.59 3.47
C GLN A 28 -1.95 12.40 3.11
N PHE A 29 -1.74 11.83 1.93
CA PHE A 29 -2.41 10.63 1.52
C PHE A 29 -1.82 9.49 2.34
N VAL A 30 -2.66 8.82 3.12
CA VAL A 30 -2.31 7.52 3.68
C VAL A 30 -2.49 6.50 2.56
N PRO A 31 -1.43 5.82 2.10
CA PRO A 31 -1.55 4.84 1.04
C PRO A 31 -2.42 3.67 1.54
N ALA A 32 -3.37 3.24 0.71
CA ALA A 32 -4.08 1.99 0.91
C ALA A 32 -3.35 0.87 0.17
N LEU A 33 -2.97 -0.19 0.88
CA LEU A 33 -2.35 -1.38 0.29
C LEU A 33 -3.44 -2.39 -0.10
N VAL A 34 -3.41 -2.85 -1.35
CA VAL A 34 -4.18 -4.01 -1.82
C VAL A 34 -3.20 -4.95 -2.50
N GLY A 35 -3.09 -6.17 -1.98
CA GLY A 35 -2.17 -7.20 -2.49
C GLY A 35 -2.89 -8.49 -2.83
N PHE A 36 -2.36 -9.21 -3.81
CA PHE A 36 -2.83 -10.54 -4.21
C PHE A 36 -1.64 -11.49 -4.27
N TYR A 37 -1.78 -12.70 -3.72
CA TYR A 37 -0.75 -13.74 -3.75
C TYR A 37 -1.39 -15.08 -4.08
N ASN A 38 -0.90 -15.76 -5.12
CA ASN A 38 -1.39 -17.08 -5.51
C ASN A 38 -0.76 -18.16 -4.62
N ILE A 39 -1.59 -19.03 -4.02
CA ILE A 39 -1.20 -20.13 -3.14
C ILE A 39 -1.55 -21.53 -3.69
N GLU A 40 -1.87 -21.64 -4.98
CA GLU A 40 -2.38 -22.87 -5.63
C GLU A 40 -1.50 -24.10 -5.44
N ASN A 41 -0.18 -23.91 -5.28
CA ASN A 41 0.81 -24.97 -5.12
C ASN A 41 1.15 -25.27 -3.64
N LEU A 42 0.28 -24.86 -2.71
CA LEU A 42 0.34 -25.29 -1.32
C LEU A 42 -0.49 -26.56 -1.15
N PHE A 43 0.14 -27.70 -1.42
CA PHE A 43 -0.47 -29.03 -1.22
C PHE A 43 -0.44 -29.39 0.26
N ASP A 44 -1.49 -30.02 0.76
CA ASP A 44 -1.44 -30.65 2.07
C ASP A 44 -0.66 -31.99 2.01
N THR A 45 -0.49 -32.65 3.15
CA THR A 45 0.29 -33.89 3.23
C THR A 45 -0.58 -35.14 3.33
N LEU A 46 -1.89 -35.02 3.12
CA LEU A 46 -2.87 -36.08 3.28
C LEU A 46 -3.43 -36.49 1.92
N ASP A 47 -3.45 -37.79 1.66
CA ASP A 47 -4.03 -38.34 0.44
C ASP A 47 -5.55 -38.14 0.44
N THR A 48 -6.08 -37.50 -0.61
CA THR A 48 -7.51 -37.28 -0.80
C THR A 48 -8.01 -38.15 -1.97
N PRO A 49 -8.91 -39.12 -1.73
CA PRO A 49 -9.38 -40.00 -2.80
C PRO A 49 -9.98 -39.24 -3.99
N GLY A 50 -9.49 -39.54 -5.19
CA GLY A 50 -9.97 -38.94 -6.44
C GLY A 50 -9.37 -37.56 -6.77
N VAL A 51 -8.43 -37.07 -5.95
CA VAL A 51 -7.58 -35.91 -6.28
C VAL A 51 -6.29 -36.42 -6.90
N ASN A 52 -5.82 -35.75 -7.96
CA ASN A 52 -4.59 -36.13 -8.66
C ASN A 52 -3.41 -35.28 -8.16
N ASP A 53 -3.02 -35.47 -6.91
CA ASP A 53 -1.91 -34.81 -6.23
C ASP A 53 -0.88 -35.80 -5.66
N GLU A 54 -0.93 -37.05 -6.10
CA GLU A 54 -0.07 -38.17 -5.67
C GLU A 54 1.43 -37.84 -5.78
N GLU A 55 1.82 -37.01 -6.77
CA GLU A 55 3.20 -36.55 -6.92
C GLU A 55 3.67 -35.64 -5.77
N PHE A 56 2.74 -34.92 -5.13
CA PHE A 56 2.93 -34.04 -3.99
C PHE A 56 2.55 -34.73 -2.66
N SER A 57 2.98 -35.98 -2.51
CA SER A 57 2.96 -36.70 -1.24
C SER A 57 4.37 -37.00 -0.73
N SER A 58 4.49 -37.46 0.53
CA SER A 58 5.79 -37.80 1.12
C SER A 58 6.49 -38.96 0.40
N THR A 59 5.71 -39.85 -0.20
CA THR A 59 6.17 -40.99 -1.02
C THR A 59 6.14 -40.70 -2.52
N GLY A 60 5.54 -39.57 -2.93
CA GLY A 60 5.41 -39.13 -4.31
C GLY A 60 6.74 -38.67 -4.92
N SER A 61 6.73 -38.47 -6.24
CA SER A 61 7.93 -38.10 -7.01
C SER A 61 8.53 -36.75 -6.58
N LYS A 62 7.71 -35.84 -6.02
CA LYS A 62 8.17 -34.56 -5.48
C LYS A 62 8.56 -34.63 -4.02
N GLN A 63 8.43 -35.79 -3.35
CA GLN A 63 8.78 -35.99 -1.94
C GLN A 63 8.23 -34.87 -1.04
N TRP A 64 6.95 -34.54 -1.21
CA TRP A 64 6.28 -33.47 -0.48
C TRP A 64 5.91 -33.97 0.92
N GLY A 65 6.84 -33.82 1.86
CA GLY A 65 6.65 -34.17 3.26
C GLY A 65 6.37 -32.96 4.16
N THR A 66 6.16 -33.24 5.44
CA THR A 66 5.87 -32.26 6.49
C THR A 66 6.83 -31.07 6.53
N GLU A 67 8.14 -31.31 6.39
CA GLU A 67 9.15 -30.24 6.38
C GLU A 67 8.95 -29.29 5.19
N ARG A 68 8.68 -29.84 3.99
CA ARG A 68 8.43 -29.03 2.78
C ARG A 68 7.14 -28.24 2.89
N TYR A 69 6.09 -28.85 3.43
CA TYR A 69 4.82 -28.20 3.70
C TYR A 69 4.99 -26.98 4.62
N TYR A 70 5.60 -27.15 5.79
CA TYR A 70 5.83 -26.04 6.72
C TYR A 70 6.76 -24.98 6.15
N ARG A 71 7.82 -25.37 5.43
CA ARG A 71 8.68 -24.41 4.74
C ARG A 71 7.90 -23.58 3.71
N LYS A 72 7.01 -24.20 2.95
CA LYS A 72 6.17 -23.47 1.96
C LYS A 72 5.19 -22.53 2.65
N LEU A 73 4.57 -22.97 3.75
CA LEU A 73 3.71 -22.14 4.59
C LEU A 73 4.45 -20.90 5.09
N ASP A 74 5.62 -21.08 5.69
CA ASP A 74 6.44 -19.99 6.24
C ASP A 74 6.86 -19.01 5.14
N GLN A 75 7.26 -19.51 3.98
CA GLN A 75 7.62 -18.66 2.83
C GLN A 75 6.43 -17.85 2.31
N ASN A 76 5.26 -18.48 2.16
CA ASN A 76 4.05 -17.79 1.73
C ASN A 76 3.63 -16.73 2.76
N ALA A 77 3.62 -17.08 4.04
CA ALA A 77 3.30 -16.17 5.14
C ALA A 77 4.27 -15.00 5.20
N HIS A 78 5.58 -15.25 5.02
CA HIS A 78 6.60 -14.22 4.98
C HIS A 78 6.33 -13.22 3.84
N VAL A 79 6.10 -13.68 2.61
CA VAL A 79 5.83 -12.79 1.48
C VAL A 79 4.58 -11.94 1.72
N ILE A 80 3.50 -12.53 2.23
CA ILE A 80 2.27 -11.81 2.56
C ILE A 80 2.53 -10.76 3.65
N ALA A 81 3.26 -11.12 4.69
CA ALA A 81 3.59 -10.22 5.79
C ALA A 81 4.50 -9.07 5.36
N GLU A 82 5.41 -9.28 4.40
CA GLU A 82 6.27 -8.23 3.86
C GLU A 82 5.57 -7.28 2.88
N MET A 83 4.36 -7.60 2.40
CA MET A 83 3.65 -6.74 1.45
C MET A 83 3.37 -5.36 2.05
N GLY A 84 3.88 -4.32 1.39
CA GLY A 84 3.60 -2.92 1.73
C GLY A 84 4.08 -2.46 3.11
N LYS A 85 5.00 -3.19 3.75
CA LYS A 85 5.67 -2.75 5.00
C LYS A 85 6.40 -1.42 4.86
N ASP A 86 6.82 -1.07 3.65
CA ASP A 86 7.44 0.21 3.30
C ASP A 86 6.42 1.35 3.15
N LEU A 87 5.14 1.03 2.95
CA LEU A 87 4.04 1.98 2.79
C LEU A 87 3.29 2.24 4.10
N HIS A 88 3.19 1.26 5.00
CA HIS A 88 2.55 1.38 6.31
C HIS A 88 3.08 0.28 7.27
N PRO A 89 3.40 0.59 8.54
CA PRO A 89 3.85 -0.41 9.52
C PRO A 89 2.76 -1.43 9.88
#